data_AF-A0A920DCW8-F1
#
_entry.id   AF-A0A920DCW8-F1
#
_cell.length_a   1.000
_cell.length_b   1.000
_cell.length_c   1.000
_cell.angle_alpha   90.00
_cell.angle_beta   90.00
_cell.angle_gamma   90.00
#
_symmetry.space_group_name_H-M   'P 1'
#
loop_
_entity.id
_entity.type
_entity.pdbx_description
1 polymer ?
#
loop_
_entity_poly.entity_id
_entity_poly.type
_entity_poly.pdbx_seq_one_letter_code
_entity_poly.pdbx_strand_id
1 'polypeptide(L)'
;MANNNRNDKMSREEAGRMGGEATAKNHDKEFYQEIGEKGGEATSKNHGKEFYQEIGEKGGEARSNSNNDGKMSREEAGRKGGQASSRS
;
A
#
# COMPACT_ATOMS: atom_id res chain seq x y z
N MET A 1 38.99 -22.57 13.92
CA MET A 1 37.95 -21.72 14.53
C MET A 1 37.16 -21.08 13.38
N ALA A 2 35.89 -21.41 13.22
CA ALA A 2 35.05 -20.82 12.18
C ALA A 2 34.58 -19.43 12.62
N ASN A 3 35.00 -18.38 11.91
CA ASN A 3 34.61 -17.02 12.18
C ASN A 3 33.16 -16.81 11.71
N ASN A 4 32.21 -16.84 12.65
CA ASN A 4 30.79 -16.60 12.41
C ASN A 4 30.54 -15.10 12.13
N ASN A 5 30.97 -14.64 10.97
CA ASN A 5 30.81 -13.26 10.51
C ASN A 5 29.43 -13.01 9.84
N ARG A 6 28.37 -13.65 10.36
CA ARG A 6 27.00 -13.55 9.83
C ARG A 6 26.13 -12.53 10.55
N ASN A 7 26.64 -11.89 11.62
CA ASN A 7 25.87 -10.97 12.46
C ASN A 7 25.99 -9.48 12.03
N ASP A 8 26.81 -9.16 11.03
CA ASP A 8 26.93 -7.79 10.46
C ASP A 8 26.25 -7.63 9.08
N LYS A 9 25.47 -8.61 8.64
CA LYS A 9 24.69 -8.50 7.40
C LYS A 9 23.27 -8.03 7.71
N MET A 10 22.96 -6.80 7.28
CA MET A 10 21.62 -6.24 7.27
C MET A 10 20.62 -7.21 6.62
N SER A 11 19.45 -7.41 7.23
CA SER A 11 18.37 -8.22 6.65
C SER A 11 17.86 -7.57 5.35
N ARG A 12 17.31 -8.39 4.44
CA ARG A 12 16.60 -7.89 3.25
C ARG A 12 15.45 -6.96 3.62
N GLU A 13 14.75 -7.26 4.71
CA GLU A 13 13.64 -6.46 5.21
C GLU A 13 14.14 -5.10 5.71
N GLU A 14 15.26 -5.09 6.43
CA GLU A 14 15.90 -3.86 6.91
C GLU A 14 16.42 -3.00 5.76
N ALA A 15 17.07 -3.62 4.77
CA ALA A 15 17.52 -2.93 3.58
C ALA A 15 16.33 -2.34 2.80
N GLY A 16 15.22 -3.08 2.68
CA GLY A 16 13.99 -2.60 2.06
C GLY A 16 13.37 -1.41 2.82
N ARG A 17 13.28 -1.50 4.14
CA ARG A 17 12.79 -0.40 5.00
C ARG A 17 13.65 0.84 4.85
N MET A 18 14.98 0.70 4.96
CA MET A 18 15.89 1.83 4.83
C MET A 18 15.85 2.47 3.44
N GLY A 19 15.72 1.68 2.39
CA GLY A 19 15.53 2.18 1.03
C GLY A 19 14.25 3.01 0.91
N GLY A 20 13.12 2.49 1.42
CA GLY A 20 11.85 3.20 1.43
C GLY A 20 11.90 4.50 2.22
N GLU A 21 12.50 4.50 3.41
CA GLU A 21 12.67 5.70 4.23
C GLU A 21 13.57 6.74 3.56
N ALA A 22 14.64 6.32 2.90
CA ALA A 22 15.51 7.22 2.15
C ALA A 22 14.77 7.85 0.97
N THR A 23 14.01 7.07 0.20
CA THR A 23 13.17 7.58 -0.90
C THR A 23 12.12 8.57 -0.37
N ALA A 24 11.42 8.24 0.72
CA ALA A 24 10.37 9.10 1.28
C ALA A 24 10.90 10.44 1.83
N LYS A 25 12.17 10.50 2.25
CA LYS A 25 12.80 11.76 2.71
C LYS A 25 13.23 12.68 1.56
N ASN A 26 13.48 12.13 0.38
CA ASN A 26 14.04 12.87 -0.76
C ASN A 26 13.01 13.25 -1.82
N HIS A 27 11.76 12.78 -1.69
CA HIS A 27 10.73 12.95 -2.72
C HIS A 27 9.41 13.45 -2.13
N ASP A 28 8.79 14.35 -2.88
CA ASP A 28 7.52 14.97 -2.51
C ASP A 28 6.32 14.28 -3.17
N LYS A 29 5.12 14.77 -2.86
CA LYS A 29 3.85 14.23 -3.38
C LYS A 29 3.83 14.09 -4.91
N GLU A 30 4.35 15.06 -5.64
CA GLU A 30 4.34 15.07 -7.11
C GLU A 30 5.12 13.87 -7.70
N PHE A 31 6.24 13.50 -7.08
CA PHE A 31 7.04 12.34 -7.49
C PHE A 31 6.22 11.04 -7.44
N TYR A 32 5.47 10.82 -6.36
CA TYR A 32 4.63 9.64 -6.22
C TYR A 32 3.41 9.67 -7.14
N GLN A 33 2.87 10.85 -7.43
CA GLN A 33 1.78 11.02 -8.39
C GLN A 33 2.23 10.65 -9.80
N GLU A 34 3.39 11.13 -10.23
CA GLU A 34 3.96 10.81 -11.55
C GLU A 34 4.22 9.30 -11.70
N ILE A 35 4.78 8.66 -10.65
CA ILE A 35 5.00 7.20 -10.65
C ILE A 35 3.67 6.44 -10.73
N GLY A 36 2.66 6.88 -9.97
CA GLY A 36 1.32 6.30 -10.00
C GLY A 36 0.66 6.43 -11.38
N GLU A 37 0.78 7.60 -12.01
CA GLU A 37 0.27 7.87 -13.36
C GLU A 37 0.93 6.95 -14.39
N LYS A 38 2.26 6.88 -14.41
CA LYS A 38 3.01 5.99 -15.33
C LYS A 38 2.64 4.53 -15.14
N GLY A 39 2.47 4.08 -13.89
CA GLY A 39 2.03 2.72 -13.58
C GLY A 39 0.60 2.44 -14.08
N GLY A 40 -0.30 3.40 -13.90
CA GLY A 40 -1.67 3.33 -14.39
C GLY A 40 -1.75 3.28 -15.91
N GLU A 41 -1.00 4.14 -16.61
CA GLU A 41 -0.92 4.19 -18.07
C GLU A 41 -0.32 2.90 -18.66
N ALA A 42 0.75 2.37 -18.04
CA ALA A 42 1.34 1.11 -18.47
C ALA A 42 0.36 -0.06 -18.30
N THR A 43 -0.42 -0.06 -17.22
CA THR A 43 -1.45 -1.08 -16.99
C THR A 43 -2.59 -0.95 -18.00
N SER A 44 -3.10 0.26 -18.24
CA SER A 44 -4.24 0.49 -19.14
C SER A 44 -3.91 0.19 -20.60
N LYS A 45 -2.67 0.41 -21.04
CA LYS A 45 -2.20 0.04 -22.39
C LYS A 45 -2.18 -1.47 -22.62
N ASN A 46 -1.90 -2.26 -21.59
CA ASN A 46 -1.68 -3.71 -21.71
C ASN A 46 -2.91 -4.55 -21.35
N HIS A 47 -3.93 -3.95 -20.74
CA HIS A 47 -5.07 -4.69 -20.20
C HIS A 47 -6.42 -4.20 -20.72
N GLY A 48 -7.27 -5.15 -21.13
CA GLY A 48 -8.64 -4.90 -21.57
C GLY A 48 -9.64 -4.84 -20.42
N LYS A 49 -10.93 -4.72 -20.78
CA LYS A 49 -12.05 -4.58 -19.83
C LYS A 49 -12.13 -5.72 -18.80
N GLU A 50 -11.85 -6.95 -19.21
CA GLU A 50 -11.95 -8.15 -18.36
C GLU A 50 -11.00 -8.10 -17.15
N PHE A 51 -9.79 -7.55 -17.35
CA PHE A 51 -8.80 -7.38 -16.28
C PHE A 51 -9.33 -6.49 -15.14
N TYR A 52 -9.97 -5.37 -15.48
CA TYR A 52 -10.55 -4.47 -14.48
C TYR A 52 -11.78 -5.07 -13.81
N GLN A 53 -12.55 -5.90 -14.53
CA GLN A 53 -13.68 -6.63 -13.95
C GLN A 53 -13.18 -7.65 -12.91
N GLU A 54 -12.15 -8.43 -13.24
CA GLU A 54 -11.55 -9.40 -12.33
C GLU A 54 -10.96 -8.73 -11.07
N ILE A 55 -10.25 -7.60 -11.23
CA ILE A 55 -9.74 -6.84 -10.08
C ILE A 55 -10.88 -6.30 -9.21
N GLY A 56 -11.95 -5.79 -9.85
CA GLY A 56 -13.15 -5.34 -9.14
C GLY A 56 -13.83 -6.47 -8.36
N GLU A 57 -13.96 -7.64 -8.98
CA GLU A 57 -14.50 -8.85 -8.36
C GLU A 57 -13.67 -9.28 -7.16
N LYS A 58 -12.35 -9.45 -7.33
CA LYS A 58 -11.43 -9.82 -6.24
C LYS A 58 -11.45 -8.80 -5.09
N GLY A 59 -11.54 -7.50 -5.41
CA GLY A 59 -11.66 -6.44 -4.40
C GLY A 59 -13.01 -6.50 -3.65
N GLY A 60 -14.08 -6.84 -4.36
CA GLY A 60 -15.40 -7.09 -3.76
C GLY A 60 -15.42 -8.34 -2.90
N GLU A 61 -14.81 -9.43 -3.36
CA GLU A 61 -14.70 -10.69 -2.64
C GLU A 61 -13.85 -10.55 -1.37
N ALA A 62 -12.71 -9.85 -1.43
CA ALA A 62 -11.89 -9.59 -0.24
C ALA A 62 -12.67 -8.80 0.84
N ARG A 63 -13.47 -7.81 0.43
CA ARG A 63 -14.38 -7.09 1.34
C ARG A 63 -15.50 -7.98 1.84
N SER A 64 -16.00 -8.88 0.99
CA SER A 64 -17.06 -9.83 1.32
C SER A 64 -16.60 -10.85 2.35
N ASN A 65 -15.42 -11.43 2.14
CA ASN A 65 -14.79 -12.42 3.02
C ASN A 65 -14.35 -11.78 4.34
N SER A 66 -14.00 -10.49 4.34
CA SER A 66 -13.71 -9.71 5.55
C SER A 66 -14.97 -9.34 6.35
N ASN A 67 -16.19 -9.62 5.87
CA ASN A 67 -17.43 -9.27 6.57
C ASN A 67 -17.70 -10.07 7.86
N ASN A 68 -16.86 -11.04 8.23
CA ASN A 68 -17.01 -11.75 9.50
C ASN A 68 -16.16 -11.23 10.66
N ASP A 69 -15.05 -10.50 10.42
CA ASP A 69 -14.12 -10.13 11.52
C ASP A 69 -13.86 -8.62 11.70
N GLY A 70 -14.34 -7.76 10.79
CA GLY A 70 -13.83 -6.38 10.70
C GLY A 70 -14.85 -5.25 10.50
N LYS A 71 -16.16 -5.47 10.70
CA LYS A 71 -17.14 -4.37 10.55
C LYS A 71 -17.01 -3.37 11.71
N MET A 72 -16.15 -2.36 11.55
CA MET A 72 -16.24 -1.13 12.34
C MET A 72 -17.67 -0.59 12.21
N SER A 73 -18.30 -0.33 13.35
CA SER A 73 -19.67 0.22 13.37
C SER A 73 -19.74 1.51 12.56
N ARG A 74 -20.90 1.77 11.94
CA ARG A 74 -21.20 3.05 11.28
C ARG A 74 -20.90 4.25 12.20
N GLU A 75 -21.06 4.05 13.51
CA GLU A 75 -20.76 5.06 14.52
C GLU A 75 -19.25 5.26 14.74
N GLU A 76 -18.46 4.18 14.73
CA GLU A 76 -17.00 4.25 14.84
C GLU A 76 -16.38 4.89 13.60
N ALA A 77 -16.87 4.52 12.41
CA ALA A 77 -16.47 5.15 11.15
C ALA A 77 -16.79 6.65 11.15
N GLY A 78 -17.96 7.05 11.67
CA GLY A 78 -18.36 8.45 11.81
C GLY A 78 -17.45 9.24 12.74
N ARG A 79 -17.10 8.70 13.92
CA ARG A 79 -16.18 9.36 14.86
C ARG A 79 -14.78 9.52 14.29
N LYS A 80 -14.21 8.46 13.69
CA LYS A 80 -12.87 8.53 13.06
C LYS A 80 -12.84 9.49 11.87
N GLY A 81 -13.86 9.47 11.02
CA GLY A 81 -13.98 10.41 9.90
C GLY A 81 -14.11 11.86 10.35
N GLY A 82 -14.89 12.12 11.41
CA GLY A 82 -15.02 13.45 12.00
C GLY A 82 -13.74 13.96 12.67
N GLN A 83 -12.96 13.08 13.31
CA GLN A 83 -11.67 13.41 13.91
C GLN A 83 -10.58 13.72 12.88
N ALA A 84 -10.61 13.06 11.71
CA ALA A 84 -9.69 13.36 10.60
C ALA A 84 -10.00 14.74 9.97
N SER A 85 -11.27 15.12 9.92
CA SER A 85 -11.73 16.41 9.36
C SER A 85 -11.48 17.61 10.29
N SER A 86 -11.36 17.39 11.60
CA SER A 86 -11.20 18.46 12.61
C SER A 86 -9.74 18.79 12.95
N ARG A 87 -8.77 18.20 12.24
CA ARG A 87 -7.32 18.46 12.42
C ARG A 87 -6.68 19.23 11.25
N SER A 88 -7.47 19.86 10.39
CA SER A 88 -6.99 20.79 9.34
C SER A 88 -7.00 22.22 9.87
#